data_AF-A0A6J4R8W8-F1
#
_entry.id   AF-A0A6J4R8W8-F1
#
_cell.length_a   1.000
_cell.length_b   1.000
_cell.length_c   1.000
_cell.angle_alpha   90.00
_cell.angle_beta   90.00
_cell.angle_gamma   90.00
#
_symmetry.space_group_name_H-M   'P 1'
#
loop_
_entity.id
_entity.type
_entity.pdbx_description
1 polymer ?
#
loop_
_entity_poly.entity_id
_entity_poly.type
_entity_poly.pdbx_seq_one_letter_code
_entity_poly.pdbx_strand_id
1 'polypeptide(L)' 'MNNKEIEERVDEILLKQARGEGLTDQEETILAFTYYAARNQRTVIRVDPRYTNEPPDSE' A
#
# COMPACT_ATOMS: atom_id res chain seq x y z
N MET A 1 -11.08 -11.24 -0.28
CA MET A 1 -10.96 -10.15 0.71
C MET A 1 -11.14 -8.85 -0.02
N ASN A 2 -12.14 -8.06 0.37
CA ASN A 2 -12.30 -6.69 -0.08
C ASN A 2 -11.28 -5.78 0.61
N ASN A 3 -10.99 -4.62 0.01
CA ASN A 3 -10.05 -3.66 0.59
C ASN A 3 -10.42 -3.25 2.02
N LYS A 4 -11.71 -3.12 2.31
CA LYS A 4 -12.19 -2.81 3.67
C LYS A 4 -11.86 -3.92 4.68
N GLU A 5 -12.03 -5.19 4.29
CA GLU A 5 -11.65 -6.33 5.15
C GLU A 5 -10.13 -6.42 5.36
N ILE A 6 -9.33 -5.95 4.39
CA ILE A 6 -7.88 -5.86 4.54
C ILE A 6 -7.52 -4.76 5.54
N GLU A 7 -8.13 -3.58 5.42
CA GLU A 7 -7.90 -2.45 6.34
C GLU A 7 -8.26 -2.82 7.79
N GLU A 8 -9.43 -3.41 8.01
CA GLU A 8 -9.86 -3.85 9.35
C GLU A 8 -8.90 -4.89 9.94
N ARG A 9 -8.43 -5.85 9.12
CA ARG A 9 -7.42 -6.82 9.57
C ARG A 9 -6.07 -6.19 9.87
N VAL A 10 -5.65 -5.19 9.11
CA VAL A 10 -4.38 -4.48 9.36
C VAL A 10 -4.43 -3.76 10.70
N ASP A 11 -5.55 -3.11 11.03
CA ASP A 11 -5.74 -2.46 12.34
C ASP A 11 -5.65 -3.46 13.50
N GLU A 12 -6.29 -4.64 13.37
CA GLU A 12 -6.19 -5.69 14.38
C GLU A 12 -4.77 -6.22 14.55
N ILE A 13 -4.04 -6.42 13.45
CA ILE A 13 -2.65 -6.89 13.44
C ILE A 13 -1.73 -5.87 14.10
N LEU A 14 -1.88 -4.58 13.77
CA LEU A 14 -1.10 -3.50 14.38
C LEU A 14 -1.37 -3.39 15.89
N LEU A 15 -2.63 -3.59 16.31
CA LEU A 15 -2.98 -3.60 17.73
C LEU A 15 -2.34 -4.78 18.48
N LYS A 16 -2.31 -5.97 17.89
CA LYS A 16 -1.59 -7.14 18.45
C LYS A 16 -0.10 -6.87 18.56
N GLN A 17 0.51 -6.34 17.50
CA GLN A 17 1.93 -6.00 17.50
C GLN A 17 2.27 -4.96 18.58
N ALA A 18 1.41 -3.94 18.76
CA ALA A 18 1.57 -2.92 19.80
C ALA A 18 1.47 -3.49 21.22
N ARG A 19 0.74 -4.60 21.40
CA ARG A 19 0.66 -5.36 22.67
C ARG A 19 1.84 -6.30 22.87
N GLY A 20 2.73 -6.43 21.89
CA GLY A 20 3.86 -7.37 21.92
C GLY A 20 3.44 -8.81 21.67
N GLU A 21 2.24 -9.04 21.12
CA GLU A 21 1.80 -10.37 20.70
C GLU A 21 2.53 -10.78 19.41
N GLY A 22 2.88 -12.07 19.31
CA GLY A 22 3.48 -12.62 18.10
C GLY A 22 2.48 -12.63 16.95
N LEU A 23 2.93 -12.21 15.77
CA LEU A 23 2.14 -12.30 14.55
C LEU A 23 2.31 -13.68 13.91
N THR A 24 1.27 -14.14 13.22
CA THR A 24 1.32 -15.33 12.37
C THR A 24 1.87 -14.99 10.99
N ASP A 25 2.38 -15.99 10.27
CA ASP A 25 2.89 -15.82 8.88
C ASP A 25 1.87 -15.14 7.95
N GLN A 26 0.57 -15.41 8.17
CA GLN A 26 -0.51 -14.81 7.41
C GLN A 26 -0.66 -13.31 7.73
N GLU A 27 -0.55 -12.92 9.00
CA GLU A 27 -0.63 -11.53 9.44
C GLU A 27 0.58 -10.72 8.97
N GLU A 28 1.77 -11.31 8.99
CA GLU A 28 2.98 -10.70 8.42
C GLU A 28 2.85 -10.49 6.91
N THR A 29 2.29 -11.46 6.19
CA THR A 29 2.02 -11.34 4.75
C THR A 29 1.05 -10.19 4.44
N ILE A 30 -0.01 -10.04 5.25
CA ILE A 30 -0.98 -8.94 5.12
C ILE A 30 -0.29 -7.59 5.34
N LEU A 31 0.52 -7.45 6.39
CA LEU A 31 1.28 -6.22 6.64
C LEU A 31 2.23 -5.89 5.48
N ALA A 32 3.02 -6.86 5.03
CA ALA A 32 3.97 -6.67 3.94
C ALA A 32 3.28 -6.20 2.65
N PHE A 33 2.15 -6.82 2.30
CA PHE A 33 1.34 -6.42 1.15
C PHE A 33 0.82 -4.99 1.30
N THR A 34 0.33 -4.62 2.48
CA THR A 34 -0.22 -3.28 2.74
C THR A 34 0.87 -2.21 2.66
N TYR A 35 2.07 -2.46 3.21
CA TYR A 35 3.22 -1.56 3.07
C TYR A 35 3.66 -1.41 1.62
N TYR A 36 3.68 -2.50 0.86
CA TYR A 36 3.99 -2.48 -0.57
C TYR A 36 2.95 -1.66 -1.36
N ALA A 37 1.66 -1.86 -1.10
CA ALA A 37 0.58 -1.09 -1.71
C ALA A 37 0.68 0.40 -1.38
N ALA A 38 0.91 0.76 -0.11
CA ALA A 38 1.08 2.15 0.33
C ALA A 38 2.31 2.80 -0.32
N ARG A 39 3.42 2.06 -0.45
CA ARG A 39 4.63 2.53 -1.15
C ARG A 39 4.33 2.80 -2.63
N ASN A 40 3.62 1.90 -3.31
CA ASN A 40 3.27 2.07 -4.72
C ASN A 40 2.27 3.20 -4.96
N GLN A 41 1.28 3.38 -4.09
CA GLN A 41 0.38 4.55 -4.15
C GLN A 41 1.17 5.85 -3.99
N ARG A 42 2.14 5.90 -3.08
CA ARG A 42 3.04 7.06 -2.93
C ARG A 42 3.90 7.32 -4.17
N THR A 43 4.34 6.26 -4.85
CA THR A 43 5.08 6.38 -6.12
C THR A 43 4.18 6.93 -7.22
N VAL A 44 2.94 6.46 -7.34
CA VAL A 44 1.96 6.98 -8.32
C VAL A 44 1.67 8.46 -8.10
N ILE A 45 1.51 8.91 -6.84
CA ILE A 45 1.33 10.34 -6.53
C ILE A 45 2.57 11.18 -6.87
N ARG A 46 3.77 10.58 -6.86
CA ARG A 46 5.02 11.25 -7.27
C ARG A 46 5.24 11.27 -8.78
N VAL A 47 4.55 10.43 -9.55
CA VAL A 47 4.49 10.58 -11.01
C VAL A 47 3.42 11.64 -11.29
N ASP A 48 3.80 12.91 -11.15
CA ASP A 48 2.97 14.00 -11.62
C ASP A 48 2.75 13.82 -13.15
N PRO A 49 1.49 13.78 -13.64
CA PRO A 49 1.19 13.55 -15.05
C PRO A 49 1.70 14.67 -15.98
N ARG A 50 2.28 15.76 -15.45
CA ARG A 50 2.95 16.79 -16.28
C ARG A 50 4.27 16.33 -16.91
N TYR A 51 4.73 15.09 -16.65
CA TYR A 51 5.92 14.51 -17.28
C TYR A 51 5.62 13.41 -18.31
N THR A 52 4.36 13.17 -18.66
CA THR A 52 4.06 12.59 -19.99
C THR A 52 4.16 13.72 -21.00
N ASN A 53 5.38 13.94 -21.50
CA ASN A 53 5.65 14.77 -22.67
C ASN A 53 4.73 14.30 -23.81
N GLU A 54 3.67 15.07 -24.07
CA GLU A 54 3.07 15.12 -25.39
C GLU A 54 4.19 15.47 -26.38
N PRO A 55 4.40 14.69 -27.47
CA PRO A 55 5.29 15.13 -28.53
C PRO A 55 4.67 16.40 -29.12
N PRO A 56 5.41 17.52 -29.27
CA PRO A 56 4.87 18.67 -29.96
C PRO A 56 4.56 18.24 -31.40
N ASP A 57 3.35 18.61 -31.85
CA ASP A 57 2.89 18.54 -33.23
C ASP A 57 4.05 18.72 -34.20
N SER A 58 4.34 17.67 -34.96
CA SER A 58 5.19 17.78 -36.15
C SER A 58 4.28 18.24 -37.29
N GLU A 59 4.40 19.52 -37.61
CA GLU A 59 3.83 20.20 -38.78
C GLU A 59 4.21 19.51 -40.11
#